data_AF-A0A329C7R1-F1
#
_entry.id   AF-A0A329C7R1-F1
#
_cell.length_a   1.000
_cell.length_b   1.000
_cell.length_c   1.000
_cell.angle_alpha   90.00
_cell.angle_beta   90.00
_cell.angle_gamma   90.00
#
_symmetry.space_group_name_H-M   'P 1'
#
loop_
_entity.id
_entity.type
_entity.pdbx_description
1 polymer ?
#
loop_
_entity_poly.entity_id
_entity_poly.type
_entity_poly.pdbx_seq_one_letter_code
_entity_poly.pdbx_strand_id
1 'polypeptide(L)'
;MDPIPSKNDDSSNPNPLAVDLHQLGQLVRDARVRCELNIRDAADGIGVSPRVLSRIESGESVGTERLFKVLKDFGLAMLVMPKGDADVALEALGHTVNWYDATARQSPATLSGPRPSLVLDRTTPTLFVDYDGTLHAGHALVDESGQIALDSGRRLFEFAPLLVEILEPYPSVEIVLTTSWLQTLPAEKVISYLPAELVRRVVGTTQGRKARFSYLRDGTGRTDIITCYAFGKRLKHWLTIDDSVHGAHRFGSEPGELVRNFVLLDSTRGISDEGAQQRIRDWLVEVHKDNFTQRG
;
A
#
# COMPACT_ATOMS: atom_id res chain seq x y z
N MET A 1 -3.86 -33.17 48.38
CA MET A 1 -4.34 -31.87 47.87
C MET A 1 -3.72 -31.73 46.50
N ASP A 2 -4.45 -32.14 45.47
CA ASP A 2 -4.00 -32.00 44.10
C ASP A 2 -4.12 -30.52 43.69
N PRO A 3 -3.17 -29.98 42.90
CA PRO A 3 -3.26 -28.62 42.41
C PRO A 3 -4.42 -28.52 41.41
N ILE A 4 -5.31 -27.57 41.67
CA ILE A 4 -6.42 -27.18 40.79
C ILE A 4 -5.83 -26.76 39.43
N PRO A 5 -6.22 -27.37 38.30
CA PRO A 5 -5.76 -26.92 37.00
C PRO A 5 -6.30 -25.52 36.74
N SER A 6 -5.38 -24.59 36.46
CA SER A 6 -5.69 -23.24 35.99
C SER A 6 -6.58 -23.34 34.75
N LYS A 7 -7.77 -22.75 34.81
CA LYS A 7 -8.56 -22.45 33.61
C LYS A 7 -7.65 -21.72 32.63
N ASN A 8 -7.42 -22.31 31.47
CA ASN A 8 -6.91 -21.59 30.31
C ASN A 8 -7.93 -20.49 29.99
N ASP A 9 -7.57 -19.26 30.31
CA ASP A 9 -8.25 -18.06 29.85
C ASP A 9 -7.88 -17.88 28.38
N ASP A 10 -8.50 -18.67 27.52
CA ASP A 10 -8.43 -18.49 26.06
C ASP A 10 -9.43 -17.41 25.66
N SER A 11 -9.27 -16.20 26.24
CA SER A 11 -9.94 -15.00 25.78
C SER A 11 -9.18 -14.44 24.58
N SER A 12 -9.08 -15.22 23.50
CA SER A 12 -8.68 -14.65 22.22
C SER A 12 -9.76 -13.64 21.82
N ASN A 13 -9.40 -12.35 21.89
CA ASN A 13 -10.29 -11.28 21.45
C ASN A 13 -10.67 -11.60 19.99
N PRO A 14 -11.96 -11.67 19.62
CA PRO A 14 -12.34 -12.05 18.26
C PRO A 14 -11.82 -10.99 17.28
N ASN A 15 -11.17 -11.44 16.20
CA ASN A 15 -10.64 -10.56 15.18
C ASN A 15 -11.76 -9.64 14.64
N PRO A 16 -11.68 -8.32 14.82
CA PRO A 16 -12.77 -7.39 14.49
C PRO A 16 -12.94 -7.18 12.98
N LEU A 17 -12.06 -7.74 12.15
CA LEU A 17 -12.13 -7.59 10.71
C LEU A 17 -13.20 -8.50 10.10
N ALA A 18 -14.13 -7.89 9.37
CA ALA A 18 -15.00 -8.58 8.42
C ALA A 18 -14.61 -8.24 6.97
N VAL A 19 -14.10 -9.23 6.23
CA VAL A 19 -13.72 -9.06 4.82
C VAL A 19 -14.85 -9.38 3.84
N ASP A 20 -15.90 -10.06 4.33
CA ASP A 20 -17.12 -10.39 3.61
C ASP A 20 -18.34 -10.36 4.55
N LEU A 21 -19.54 -10.55 3.97
CA LEU A 21 -20.78 -10.55 4.75
C LEU A 21 -20.85 -11.72 5.74
N HIS A 22 -20.20 -12.85 5.46
CA HIS A 22 -20.21 -14.01 6.33
C HIS A 22 -19.44 -13.73 7.63
N GLN A 23 -18.24 -13.15 7.53
CA GLN A 23 -17.46 -12.71 8.69
C GLN A 23 -18.16 -11.58 9.46
N LEU A 24 -18.79 -10.64 8.75
CA LEU A 24 -19.60 -9.61 9.40
C LEU A 24 -20.76 -10.23 10.20
N GLY A 25 -21.42 -11.23 9.63
CA GLY A 25 -22.49 -11.99 10.29
C GLY A 25 -22.01 -12.74 11.52
N GLN A 26 -20.81 -13.34 11.47
CA GLN A 26 -20.17 -13.99 12.61
C GLN A 26 -19.92 -12.99 13.75
N LEU A 27 -19.37 -11.80 13.45
CA LEU A 27 -19.16 -10.77 14.48
C LEU A 27 -20.46 -10.31 15.15
N VAL A 28 -21.54 -10.17 14.38
CA VAL A 28 -22.87 -9.84 14.90
C VAL A 28 -23.41 -10.98 15.77
N ARG A 29 -23.25 -12.22 15.32
CA ARG A 29 -23.66 -13.40 16.08
C ARG A 29 -22.90 -13.52 17.40
N ASP A 30 -21.59 -13.30 17.38
CA ASP A 30 -20.75 -13.37 18.57
C ASP A 30 -21.13 -12.26 19.55
N ALA A 31 -21.45 -11.06 19.07
CA ALA A 31 -21.98 -9.98 19.90
C ALA A 31 -23.30 -10.36 20.57
N ARG A 32 -24.24 -10.95 19.81
CA ARG A 32 -25.51 -11.43 20.36
C ARG A 32 -25.29 -12.51 21.43
N VAL A 33 -24.41 -13.47 21.15
CA VAL A 33 -24.10 -14.58 22.08
C VAL A 33 -23.45 -14.05 23.37
N ARG A 34 -22.58 -13.03 23.29
CA ARG A 34 -22.02 -12.35 24.47
C ARG A 34 -23.07 -11.62 25.30
N CYS A 35 -24.16 -11.17 24.69
CA CYS A 35 -25.32 -10.62 25.40
C CYS A 35 -26.25 -11.70 25.97
N GLU A 36 -25.96 -12.99 25.77
CA GLU A 36 -26.78 -14.14 26.20
C GLU A 36 -28.21 -14.14 25.62
N LEU A 37 -28.41 -13.45 24.49
CA LEU A 37 -29.73 -13.33 23.86
C LEU A 37 -29.93 -14.41 22.80
N ASN A 38 -31.10 -15.05 22.79
CA ASN A 38 -31.54 -15.80 21.62
C ASN A 38 -31.93 -14.83 20.49
N ILE A 39 -32.08 -15.36 19.27
CA ILE A 39 -32.32 -14.54 18.09
C ILE A 39 -33.65 -13.76 18.12
N ARG A 40 -34.66 -14.27 18.83
CA ARG A 40 -35.97 -13.60 18.93
C ARG A 40 -35.88 -12.42 19.88
N ASP A 41 -35.35 -12.65 21.08
CA ASP A 41 -35.21 -11.61 22.11
C ASP A 41 -34.31 -10.46 21.63
N ALA A 42 -33.22 -10.79 20.94
CA ALA A 42 -32.34 -9.79 20.35
C ALA A 42 -33.02 -9.00 19.24
N ALA A 43 -33.75 -9.67 18.34
CA ALA A 43 -34.45 -8.99 17.25
C ALA A 43 -35.55 -8.05 17.79
N ASP A 44 -36.29 -8.49 18.82
CA ASP A 44 -37.32 -7.69 19.47
C ASP A 44 -36.71 -6.48 20.20
N GLY A 45 -35.61 -6.66 20.93
CA GLY A 45 -34.90 -5.57 21.63
C GLY A 45 -34.31 -4.51 20.69
N ILE A 46 -33.84 -4.93 19.51
CA ILE A 46 -33.34 -4.04 18.45
C ILE A 46 -34.53 -3.39 17.70
N GLY A 47 -35.67 -4.06 17.60
CA GLY A 47 -36.79 -3.63 16.76
C GLY A 47 -36.57 -3.96 15.28
N VAL A 48 -36.07 -5.16 14.99
CA VAL A 48 -36.01 -5.78 13.66
C VAL A 48 -36.72 -7.14 13.68
N SER A 49 -37.05 -7.72 12.53
CA SER A 49 -37.62 -9.07 12.53
C SER A 49 -36.54 -10.12 12.79
N PRO A 50 -36.85 -11.26 13.45
CA PRO A 50 -35.89 -12.37 13.63
C PRO A 50 -35.28 -12.87 12.32
N ARG A 51 -36.04 -12.76 11.21
CA ARG A 51 -35.56 -13.08 9.86
C ARG A 51 -34.47 -12.12 9.40
N VAL A 52 -34.58 -10.82 9.66
CA VAL A 52 -33.52 -9.85 9.30
C VAL A 52 -32.25 -10.13 10.08
N LEU A 53 -32.36 -10.35 11.39
CA LEU A 53 -31.20 -10.68 12.22
C LEU A 53 -30.54 -12.00 11.80
N SER A 54 -31.35 -13.03 11.51
CA SER A 54 -30.84 -14.31 11.00
C SER A 54 -30.12 -14.19 9.67
N ARG A 55 -30.61 -13.35 8.76
CA ARG A 55 -29.96 -13.12 7.46
C ARG A 55 -28.62 -12.42 7.64
N ILE A 56 -28.54 -11.43 8.53
CA ILE A 56 -27.28 -10.77 8.86
C ILE A 56 -26.28 -11.77 9.43
N GLU A 57 -26.68 -12.56 10.44
CA GLU A 57 -25.79 -13.55 11.07
C GLU A 57 -25.31 -14.67 10.13
N SER A 58 -26.10 -15.00 9.12
CA SER A 58 -25.73 -15.97 8.07
C SER A 58 -24.87 -15.37 6.95
N GLY A 59 -24.66 -14.06 6.94
CA GLY A 59 -23.93 -13.35 5.90
C GLY A 59 -24.70 -13.11 4.60
N GLU A 60 -26.03 -13.04 4.70
CA GLU A 60 -26.89 -12.69 3.58
C GLU A 60 -27.06 -11.17 3.46
N SER A 61 -27.32 -10.71 2.22
CA SER A 61 -27.57 -9.29 1.95
C SER A 61 -28.88 -8.80 2.59
N VAL A 62 -28.77 -7.67 3.30
CA VAL A 62 -29.87 -6.89 3.86
C VAL A 62 -29.70 -5.41 3.52
N GLY A 63 -30.74 -4.61 3.69
CA GLY A 63 -30.63 -3.15 3.55
C GLY A 63 -29.63 -2.57 4.55
N THR A 64 -28.79 -1.64 4.10
CA THR A 64 -27.72 -1.02 4.91
C THR A 64 -28.25 -0.35 6.17
N GLU A 65 -29.42 0.30 6.10
CA GLU A 65 -30.09 0.89 7.28
C GLU A 65 -30.31 -0.14 8.39
N ARG A 66 -30.77 -1.34 8.05
CA ARG A 66 -31.02 -2.42 9.01
C ARG A 66 -29.71 -2.98 9.57
N LEU A 67 -28.68 -3.09 8.74
CA LEU A 67 -27.35 -3.51 9.17
C LEU A 67 -26.75 -2.54 10.19
N PHE A 68 -26.73 -1.23 9.87
CA PHE A 68 -26.20 -0.21 10.78
C PHE A 68 -26.97 -0.14 12.09
N LYS A 69 -28.29 -0.31 12.05
CA LYS A 69 -29.12 -0.40 13.26
C LYS A 69 -28.70 -1.58 14.15
N VAL A 70 -28.58 -2.78 13.58
CA VAL A 70 -28.16 -3.98 14.32
C VAL A 70 -26.76 -3.81 14.91
N LEU A 71 -25.80 -3.29 14.14
CA LEU A 71 -24.44 -3.03 14.64
C LEU A 71 -24.46 -2.06 15.82
N LYS A 72 -25.16 -0.93 15.66
CA LYS A 72 -25.28 0.10 16.70
C LYS A 72 -25.89 -0.47 17.99
N ASP A 73 -26.99 -1.20 17.89
CA ASP A 73 -27.73 -1.68 19.07
C ASP A 73 -26.98 -2.83 19.78
N PHE A 74 -26.08 -3.54 19.09
CA PHE A 74 -25.12 -4.47 19.71
C PHE A 74 -23.80 -3.80 20.17
N GLY A 75 -23.67 -2.48 20.05
CA GLY A 75 -22.46 -1.74 20.43
C GLY A 75 -21.25 -1.99 19.51
N LEU A 76 -21.49 -2.45 18.28
CA LEU A 76 -20.46 -2.67 17.27
C LEU A 76 -20.27 -1.41 16.42
N ALA A 77 -19.01 -1.03 16.19
CA ALA A 77 -18.64 0.05 15.29
C ALA A 77 -18.11 -0.52 13.96
N MET A 78 -18.44 0.13 12.85
CA MET A 78 -17.85 -0.15 11.54
C MET A 78 -16.91 1.01 11.17
N LEU A 79 -15.63 0.70 10.98
CA LEU A 79 -14.63 1.65 10.50
C LEU A 79 -14.42 1.45 8.99
N VAL A 80 -14.42 2.55 8.24
CA VAL A 80 -14.10 2.56 6.80
C VAL A 80 -12.81 3.34 6.64
N MET A 81 -11.73 2.64 6.30
CA MET A 81 -10.38 3.20 6.21
C MET A 81 -9.59 2.53 5.08
N PRO A 82 -8.49 3.16 4.62
CA PRO A 82 -7.54 2.50 3.73
C PRO A 82 -7.06 1.16 4.29
N LYS A 83 -6.81 0.15 3.44
CA LYS A 83 -6.37 -1.18 3.89
C LYS A 83 -5.03 -1.14 4.65
N GLY A 84 -4.10 -0.28 4.23
CA GLY A 84 -2.84 -0.09 4.93
C GLY A 84 -3.03 0.45 6.36
N ASP A 85 -3.98 1.36 6.56
CA ASP A 85 -4.31 1.86 7.90
C ASP A 85 -5.05 0.79 8.73
N ALA A 86 -5.84 -0.07 8.07
CA ALA A 86 -6.49 -1.20 8.73
C ALA A 86 -5.47 -2.21 9.26
N ASP A 87 -4.35 -2.43 8.58
CA ASP A 87 -3.24 -3.26 9.08
C ASP A 87 -2.70 -2.72 10.41
N VAL A 88 -2.39 -1.43 10.44
CA VAL A 88 -1.89 -0.76 11.65
C VAL A 88 -2.92 -0.83 12.79
N ALA A 89 -4.21 -0.63 12.48
CA ALA A 89 -5.28 -0.72 13.46
C ALA A 89 -5.46 -2.15 14.00
N LEU A 90 -5.35 -3.17 13.16
CA LEU A 90 -5.47 -4.57 13.56
C LEU A 90 -4.27 -5.04 14.37
N GLU A 91 -3.07 -4.64 13.98
CA GLU A 91 -1.84 -4.93 14.73
C GLU A 91 -1.90 -4.32 16.14
N ALA A 92 -2.37 -3.07 16.24
CA ALA A 92 -2.60 -2.42 17.54
C ALA A 92 -3.62 -3.15 18.43
N LEU A 93 -4.52 -3.94 17.83
CA LEU A 93 -5.48 -4.81 18.53
C LEU A 93 -4.97 -6.24 18.75
N GLY A 94 -3.72 -6.54 18.38
CA GLY A 94 -3.11 -7.86 18.52
C GLY A 94 -3.49 -8.85 17.42
N HIS A 95 -3.96 -8.38 16.27
CA HIS A 95 -4.37 -9.19 15.14
C HIS A 95 -3.50 -8.95 13.91
N THR A 96 -3.12 -10.02 13.22
CA THR A 96 -2.45 -9.96 11.92
C THR A 96 -3.41 -10.39 10.82
N VAL A 97 -3.42 -9.71 9.68
CA VAL A 97 -4.32 -10.05 8.57
C VAL A 97 -3.55 -10.35 7.30
N ASN A 98 -3.83 -11.52 6.73
CA ASN A 98 -3.43 -11.85 5.37
C ASN A 98 -4.53 -11.44 4.39
N TRP A 99 -4.42 -10.24 3.83
CA TRP A 99 -5.39 -9.74 2.84
C TRP A 99 -5.46 -10.60 1.57
N TYR A 100 -4.45 -11.41 1.28
CA TYR A 100 -4.46 -12.35 0.16
C TYR A 100 -5.52 -13.44 0.38
N ASP A 101 -5.52 -14.11 1.53
CA ASP A 101 -6.51 -15.17 1.84
C ASP A 101 -7.93 -14.60 1.93
N ALA A 102 -8.07 -13.37 2.41
CA ALA A 102 -9.34 -12.66 2.48
C ALA A 102 -9.91 -12.28 1.10
N THR A 103 -9.06 -11.93 0.13
CA THR A 103 -9.48 -11.48 -1.20
C THR A 103 -9.52 -12.61 -2.23
N ALA A 104 -8.68 -13.63 -2.10
CA ALA A 104 -8.67 -14.81 -2.96
C ALA A 104 -10.00 -15.60 -2.88
N ARG A 105 -10.69 -15.56 -1.73
CA ARG A 105 -12.03 -16.16 -1.56
C ARG A 105 -13.12 -15.44 -2.36
N GLN A 106 -12.86 -14.22 -2.86
CA GLN A 106 -13.84 -13.39 -3.57
C GLN A 106 -13.66 -13.39 -5.09
N SER A 107 -12.68 -14.10 -5.64
CA SER A 107 -12.45 -14.19 -7.08
C SER A 107 -11.85 -15.55 -7.45
N PRO A 108 -12.54 -16.40 -8.24
CA PRO A 108 -11.91 -17.58 -8.80
C PRO A 108 -10.81 -17.10 -9.76
N ALA A 109 -9.55 -17.39 -9.45
CA ALA A 109 -8.45 -17.06 -10.34
C ALA A 109 -8.65 -17.75 -11.69
N THR A 110 -8.88 -16.97 -12.74
CA THR A 110 -8.82 -17.45 -14.12
C THR A 110 -7.37 -17.85 -14.40
N LEU A 111 -7.10 -19.16 -14.43
CA LEU A 111 -5.85 -19.74 -14.89
C LEU A 111 -5.52 -19.19 -16.28
N SER A 112 -4.59 -18.23 -16.32
CA SER A 112 -4.09 -17.67 -17.57
C SER A 112 -2.91 -18.54 -18.03
N GLY A 113 -2.94 -19.01 -19.27
CA GLY A 113 -1.90 -19.84 -19.86
C GLY A 113 -0.51 -19.20 -19.87
N PRO A 114 0.54 -19.94 -20.28
CA PRO A 114 1.93 -19.53 -20.14
C PRO A 114 2.17 -18.20 -20.87
N ARG A 115 2.47 -17.15 -20.11
CA ARG A 115 2.87 -15.84 -20.65
C ARG A 115 4.20 -16.00 -21.38
N PRO A 116 4.39 -15.40 -22.56
CA PRO A 116 5.71 -15.32 -23.17
C PRO A 116 6.67 -14.66 -22.17
N SER A 117 7.87 -15.24 -22.03
CA SER A 117 8.90 -14.73 -21.11
C SER A 117 9.22 -13.28 -21.45
N LEU A 118 8.91 -12.37 -20.53
CA LEU A 118 9.23 -10.96 -20.70
C LEU A 118 10.74 -10.77 -20.64
N VAL A 119 11.34 -10.27 -21.72
CA VAL A 119 12.78 -9.97 -21.76
C VAL A 119 13.01 -8.55 -21.23
N LEU A 120 13.84 -8.44 -20.18
CA LEU A 120 14.30 -7.18 -19.60
C LEU A 120 15.77 -6.97 -19.95
N ASP A 121 16.04 -6.16 -20.97
CA ASP A 121 17.36 -6.00 -21.58
C ASP A 121 17.89 -4.56 -21.55
N ARG A 122 17.10 -3.58 -21.09
CA ARG A 122 17.59 -2.21 -20.90
C ARG A 122 18.40 -2.13 -19.61
N THR A 123 19.72 -2.05 -19.75
CA THR A 123 20.69 -2.16 -18.64
C THR A 123 21.02 -0.83 -17.96
N THR A 124 20.62 0.31 -18.53
CA THR A 124 20.81 1.61 -17.88
C THR A 124 20.06 1.65 -16.54
N PRO A 125 20.75 1.85 -15.39
CA PRO A 125 20.10 1.89 -14.09
C PRO A 125 19.06 3.02 -14.04
N THR A 126 17.83 2.67 -13.68
CA THR A 126 16.70 3.63 -13.62
C THR A 126 16.16 3.70 -12.21
N LEU A 127 16.19 4.88 -11.59
CA LEU A 127 15.61 5.14 -10.29
C LEU A 127 14.23 5.80 -10.45
N PHE A 128 13.20 5.19 -9.88
CA PHE A 128 11.89 5.81 -9.74
C PHE A 128 11.84 6.61 -8.44
N VAL A 129 11.40 7.87 -8.54
CA VAL A 129 11.50 8.83 -7.43
C VAL A 129 10.18 9.56 -7.24
N ASP A 130 9.62 9.48 -6.03
CA ASP A 130 8.59 10.40 -5.54
C ASP A 130 9.20 11.62 -4.83
N TYR A 131 8.38 12.64 -4.56
CA TYR A 131 8.75 13.86 -3.86
C TYR A 131 8.29 13.83 -2.41
N ASP A 132 6.98 13.73 -2.21
CA ASP A 132 6.35 13.72 -0.90
C ASP A 132 6.78 12.47 -0.13
N GLY A 133 7.05 12.62 1.16
CA GLY A 133 7.59 11.55 2.00
C GLY A 133 8.93 10.93 1.53
N THR A 134 9.57 11.50 0.50
CA THR A 134 10.77 10.92 -0.15
C THR A 134 11.91 11.93 -0.17
N LEU A 135 11.77 13.02 -0.92
CA LEU A 135 12.78 14.10 -1.02
C LEU A 135 12.55 15.22 0.00
N HIS A 136 11.44 15.17 0.73
CA HIS A 136 11.14 16.00 1.89
C HIS A 136 10.15 15.26 2.78
N ALA A 137 9.99 15.72 4.03
CA ALA A 137 9.04 15.12 4.96
C ALA A 137 7.66 15.79 4.89
N GLY A 138 6.61 14.96 4.84
CA GLY A 138 5.22 15.40 4.71
C GLY A 138 4.74 15.47 3.27
N HIS A 139 3.54 16.02 3.10
CA HIS A 139 2.85 16.12 1.82
C HIS A 139 2.76 17.55 1.33
N ALA A 140 2.83 17.69 0.01
CA ALA A 140 2.70 18.97 -0.62
C ALA A 140 1.24 19.32 -0.90
N LEU A 141 0.86 20.51 -0.47
CA LEU A 141 -0.42 21.14 -0.78
C LEU A 141 -0.18 22.13 -1.91
N VAL A 142 -0.91 21.95 -3.01
CA VAL A 142 -0.91 22.87 -4.15
C VAL A 142 -2.16 23.72 -4.06
N ASP A 143 -2.00 25.04 -3.97
CA ASP A 143 -3.12 25.97 -3.96
C ASP A 143 -3.67 26.24 -5.38
N GLU A 144 -4.77 26.99 -5.47
CA GLU A 144 -5.41 27.35 -6.74
C GLU A 144 -4.50 28.18 -7.67
N SER A 145 -3.46 28.83 -7.12
CA SER A 145 -2.46 29.59 -7.88
C SER A 145 -1.28 28.73 -8.34
N GLY A 146 -1.25 27.46 -7.95
CA GLY A 146 -0.16 26.53 -8.24
C GLY A 146 1.10 26.81 -7.41
N GLN A 147 0.98 27.52 -6.29
CA GLN A 147 2.01 27.58 -5.25
C GLN A 147 1.94 26.34 -4.38
N ILE A 148 3.09 25.98 -3.83
CA ILE A 148 3.26 24.70 -3.13
C ILE A 148 3.80 24.97 -1.74
N ALA A 149 3.10 24.44 -0.75
CA ALA A 149 3.51 24.44 0.65
C ALA A 149 3.49 23.02 1.19
N LEU A 150 4.34 22.72 2.16
CA LEU A 150 4.28 21.45 2.89
C LEU A 150 3.34 21.58 4.08
N ASP A 151 2.49 20.58 4.30
CA ASP A 151 1.65 20.46 5.49
C ASP A 151 2.47 20.46 6.79
N SER A 152 3.70 19.96 6.73
CA SER A 152 4.67 19.90 7.82
C SER A 152 5.32 21.25 8.16
N GLY A 153 5.20 22.26 7.30
CA GLY A 153 5.93 23.52 7.40
C GLY A 153 7.44 23.41 7.16
N ARG A 154 7.93 22.23 6.74
CA ARG A 154 9.34 21.99 6.42
C ARG A 154 9.72 22.57 5.06
N ARG A 155 11.00 22.51 4.73
CA ARG A 155 11.51 22.98 3.43
C ARG A 155 11.26 21.95 2.35
N LEU A 156 10.66 22.40 1.25
CA LEU A 156 10.56 21.62 0.02
C LEU A 156 11.95 21.10 -0.41
N PHE A 157 12.01 19.82 -0.75
CA PHE A 157 13.21 19.13 -1.23
C PHE A 157 14.40 19.16 -0.25
N GLU A 158 14.17 19.27 1.06
CA GLU A 158 15.25 19.31 2.06
C GLU A 158 16.20 18.10 2.01
N PHE A 159 15.73 16.94 1.53
CA PHE A 159 16.55 15.73 1.40
C PHE A 159 17.14 15.55 -0.01
N ALA A 160 16.72 16.34 -1.01
CA ALA A 160 17.24 16.21 -2.37
C ALA A 160 18.79 16.31 -2.48
N PRO A 161 19.51 17.14 -1.69
CA PRO A 161 20.97 17.12 -1.68
C PRO A 161 21.58 15.75 -1.34
N LEU A 162 20.94 14.95 -0.48
CA LEU A 162 21.41 13.60 -0.15
C LEU A 162 21.34 12.69 -1.39
N LEU A 163 20.28 12.78 -2.17
CA LEU A 163 20.16 12.00 -3.41
C LEU A 163 21.20 12.46 -4.44
N VAL A 164 21.47 13.76 -4.54
CA VAL A 164 22.55 14.29 -5.39
C VAL A 164 23.89 13.67 -5.02
N GLU A 165 24.23 13.66 -3.73
CA GLU A 165 25.48 13.09 -3.22
C GLU A 165 25.56 11.58 -3.50
N ILE A 166 24.50 10.83 -3.20
CA ILE A 166 24.45 9.37 -3.43
C ILE A 166 24.64 9.01 -4.92
N LEU A 167 24.10 9.82 -5.83
CA LEU A 167 24.15 9.57 -7.27
C LEU A 167 25.39 10.17 -7.96
N GLU A 168 26.15 11.02 -7.29
CA GLU A 168 27.33 11.70 -7.85
C GLU A 168 28.34 10.71 -8.48
N PRO A 169 28.70 9.58 -7.84
CA PRO A 169 29.62 8.60 -8.42
C PRO A 169 29.04 7.80 -9.60
N TYR A 170 27.73 7.90 -9.85
CA TYR A 170 26.99 7.06 -10.79
C TYR A 170 26.28 7.92 -11.87
N PRO A 171 27.00 8.59 -12.78
CA PRO A 171 26.42 9.55 -13.72
C PRO A 171 25.44 8.94 -14.74
N SER A 172 25.49 7.62 -14.96
CA SER A 172 24.61 6.92 -15.89
C SER A 172 23.22 6.59 -15.33
N VAL A 173 22.98 6.84 -14.03
CA VAL A 173 21.67 6.58 -13.42
C VAL A 173 20.66 7.58 -13.95
N GLU A 174 19.60 7.05 -14.56
CA GLU A 174 18.43 7.80 -15.02
C GLU A 174 17.37 7.90 -13.92
N ILE A 175 16.55 8.95 -13.97
CA ILE A 175 15.43 9.17 -13.05
C ILE A 175 14.11 9.15 -13.83
N VAL A 176 13.12 8.46 -13.27
CA VAL A 176 11.72 8.55 -13.70
C VAL A 176 10.87 9.03 -12.52
N LEU A 177 10.11 10.10 -12.70
CA LEU A 177 9.30 10.66 -11.62
C LEU A 177 7.95 9.92 -11.45
N THR A 178 7.64 9.55 -10.21
CA THR A 178 6.43 8.81 -9.80
C THR A 178 5.51 9.60 -8.88
N THR A 179 5.65 10.93 -8.89
CA THR A 179 4.98 11.80 -7.93
C THR A 179 3.53 12.14 -8.26
N SER A 180 2.71 12.29 -7.21
CA SER A 180 1.31 12.74 -7.26
C SER A 180 1.16 14.13 -7.86
N TRP A 181 2.20 14.97 -7.80
CA TRP A 181 2.18 16.34 -8.34
C TRP A 181 1.88 16.38 -9.85
N LEU A 182 2.21 15.30 -10.58
CA LEU A 182 1.92 15.17 -12.01
C LEU A 182 0.41 15.08 -12.33
N GLN A 183 -0.43 14.98 -11.31
CA GLN A 183 -1.89 15.03 -11.45
C GLN A 183 -2.42 16.48 -11.53
N THR A 184 -1.70 17.44 -10.95
CA THR A 184 -2.14 18.85 -10.84
C THR A 184 -1.22 19.82 -11.59
N LEU A 185 0.03 19.44 -11.83
CA LEU A 185 1.05 20.28 -12.47
C LEU A 185 1.62 19.63 -13.74
N PRO A 186 1.98 20.43 -14.76
CA PRO A 186 2.71 19.93 -15.93
C PRO A 186 4.08 19.35 -15.56
N ALA A 187 4.52 18.31 -16.27
CA ALA A 187 5.80 17.63 -16.02
C ALA A 187 6.98 18.59 -15.96
N GLU A 188 7.04 19.57 -16.86
CA GLU A 188 8.15 20.53 -16.95
C GLU A 188 8.27 21.36 -15.67
N LYS A 189 7.11 21.78 -15.11
CA LYS A 189 7.06 22.52 -13.85
C LYS A 189 7.47 21.62 -12.68
N VAL A 190 6.97 20.38 -12.64
CA VAL A 190 7.35 19.39 -11.60
C VAL A 190 8.86 19.17 -11.60
N ILE A 191 9.44 18.92 -12.78
CA ILE A 191 10.88 18.73 -12.96
C ILE A 191 11.67 19.96 -12.53
N SER A 192 11.21 21.17 -12.84
CA SER A 192 11.94 22.41 -12.51
C SER A 192 12.16 22.66 -11.02
N TYR A 193 11.42 21.97 -10.14
CA TYR A 193 11.62 22.08 -8.69
C TYR A 193 12.84 21.30 -8.19
N LEU A 194 13.35 20.33 -8.96
CA LEU A 194 14.53 19.56 -8.57
C LEU A 194 15.82 20.37 -8.70
N PRO A 195 16.85 20.07 -7.88
CA PRO A 195 18.21 20.51 -8.14
C PRO A 195 18.68 20.13 -9.55
N ALA A 196 19.48 20.98 -10.18
CA ALA A 196 19.90 20.83 -11.58
C ALA A 196 20.62 19.49 -11.84
N GLU A 197 21.31 18.96 -10.83
CA GLU A 197 21.99 17.66 -10.83
C GLU A 197 21.03 16.49 -11.02
N LEU A 198 19.82 16.58 -10.44
CA LEU A 198 18.77 15.58 -10.60
C LEU A 198 17.97 15.83 -11.87
N VAL A 199 17.67 17.09 -12.22
CA VAL A 199 16.96 17.46 -13.46
C VAL A 199 17.63 16.84 -14.68
N ARG A 200 18.96 16.94 -14.79
CA ARG A 200 19.73 16.39 -15.92
C ARG A 200 19.63 14.87 -16.07
N ARG A 201 19.18 14.17 -15.02
CA ARG A 201 19.00 12.71 -15.00
C ARG A 201 17.57 12.29 -15.30
N VAL A 202 16.60 13.21 -15.27
CA VAL A 202 15.19 12.88 -15.53
C VAL A 202 14.99 12.57 -17.00
N VAL A 203 14.62 11.32 -17.30
CA VAL A 203 14.34 10.84 -18.66
C VAL A 203 12.86 10.61 -18.94
N GLY A 204 12.02 10.73 -17.92
CA GLY A 204 10.58 10.62 -18.07
C GLY A 204 9.81 10.70 -16.76
N THR A 205 8.50 10.57 -16.87
CA THR A 205 7.57 10.54 -15.74
C THR A 205 6.55 9.44 -15.94
N THR A 206 5.80 9.12 -14.89
CA THR A 206 4.63 8.23 -14.96
C THR A 206 3.33 8.97 -15.29
N GLN A 207 3.39 10.26 -15.65
CA GLN A 207 2.23 11.06 -15.99
C GLN A 207 1.39 10.40 -17.09
N GLY A 208 0.06 10.49 -16.95
CA GLY A 208 -0.88 9.90 -17.90
C GLY A 208 -1.04 8.37 -17.79
N ARG A 209 -0.25 7.70 -16.95
CA ARG A 209 -0.47 6.28 -16.63
C ARG A 209 -1.54 6.15 -15.57
N LYS A 210 -2.40 5.16 -15.73
CA LYS A 210 -3.48 4.84 -14.79
C LYS A 210 -3.32 3.40 -14.35
N ALA A 211 -3.29 3.19 -13.04
CA ALA A 211 -3.35 1.85 -12.47
C ALA A 211 -4.69 1.21 -12.80
N ARG A 212 -4.75 -0.13 -12.77
CA ARG A 212 -6.04 -0.82 -12.82
C ARG A 212 -6.88 -0.43 -11.60
N PHE A 213 -8.20 -0.29 -11.79
CA PHE A 213 -9.11 0.13 -10.73
C PHE A 213 -9.07 -0.78 -9.49
N SER A 214 -8.86 -2.08 -9.68
CA SER A 214 -8.66 -3.03 -8.57
C SER A 214 -7.48 -2.66 -7.69
N TYR A 215 -6.36 -2.23 -8.28
CA TYR A 215 -5.15 -1.84 -7.56
C TYR A 215 -5.23 -0.44 -6.96
N LEU A 216 -6.03 0.45 -7.57
CA LEU A 216 -6.35 1.73 -6.92
C LEU A 216 -7.13 1.49 -5.62
N ARG A 217 -8.10 0.58 -5.63
CA ARG A 217 -8.97 0.31 -4.49
C ARG A 217 -8.26 -0.40 -3.33
N ASP A 218 -7.24 -1.19 -3.60
CA ASP A 218 -6.50 -1.94 -2.58
C ASP A 218 -5.19 -1.26 -2.15
N GLY A 219 -4.91 -0.04 -2.64
CA GLY A 219 -3.74 0.76 -2.26
C GLY A 219 -2.45 0.42 -3.01
N THR A 220 -2.45 -0.55 -3.93
CA THR A 220 -1.24 -0.93 -4.68
C THR A 220 -1.11 -0.28 -6.04
N GLY A 221 -1.90 0.77 -6.30
CA GLY A 221 -1.96 1.42 -7.61
C GLY A 221 -0.63 2.03 -8.06
N ARG A 222 0.15 2.60 -7.13
CA ARG A 222 1.45 3.18 -7.47
C ARG A 222 2.46 2.11 -7.89
N THR A 223 2.52 1.02 -7.14
CA THR A 223 3.32 -0.18 -7.43
C THR A 223 2.96 -0.79 -8.80
N ASP A 224 1.67 -0.83 -9.16
CA ASP A 224 1.20 -1.27 -10.48
C ASP A 224 1.71 -0.38 -11.61
N ILE A 225 1.57 0.94 -11.46
CA ILE A 225 2.02 1.93 -12.46
C ILE A 225 3.52 1.78 -12.73
N ILE A 226 4.32 1.67 -11.67
CA ILE A 226 5.77 1.52 -11.76
C ILE A 226 6.14 0.21 -12.43
N THR A 227 5.53 -0.90 -11.99
CA THR A 227 5.77 -2.23 -12.57
C THR A 227 5.45 -2.23 -14.06
N CYS A 228 4.30 -1.67 -14.45
CA CYS A 228 3.90 -1.55 -15.85
C CYS A 228 4.85 -0.65 -16.66
N TYR A 229 5.37 0.43 -16.06
CA TYR A 229 6.39 1.26 -16.70
C TYR A 229 7.66 0.45 -16.94
N ALA A 230 8.20 -0.19 -15.89
CA ALA A 230 9.46 -0.91 -15.92
C ALA A 230 9.42 -2.04 -16.96
N PHE A 231 8.36 -2.84 -16.96
CA PHE A 231 8.15 -3.91 -17.95
C PHE A 231 7.94 -3.36 -19.36
N GLY A 232 7.13 -2.31 -19.53
CA GLY A 232 6.91 -1.68 -20.83
C GLY A 232 8.17 -1.06 -21.44
N LYS A 233 9.10 -0.60 -20.60
CA LYS A 233 10.43 -0.08 -21.00
C LYS A 233 11.54 -1.13 -20.95
N ARG A 234 11.20 -2.38 -20.62
CA ARG A 234 12.13 -3.52 -20.53
C ARG A 234 13.32 -3.25 -19.60
N LEU A 235 13.08 -2.52 -18.51
CA LEU A 235 14.11 -2.14 -17.55
C LEU A 235 14.64 -3.37 -16.83
N LYS A 236 15.93 -3.63 -16.96
CA LYS A 236 16.61 -4.71 -16.25
C LYS A 236 17.03 -4.27 -14.84
N HIS A 237 17.63 -3.07 -14.75
CA HIS A 237 18.15 -2.51 -13.51
C HIS A 237 17.30 -1.32 -13.10
N TRP A 238 16.41 -1.51 -12.12
CA TRP A 238 15.58 -0.43 -11.60
C TRP A 238 15.30 -0.57 -10.10
N LEU A 239 15.10 0.56 -9.44
CA LEU A 239 14.75 0.67 -8.03
C LEU A 239 13.75 1.81 -7.87
N THR A 240 12.86 1.72 -6.89
CA THR A 240 11.93 2.78 -6.51
C THR A 240 12.19 3.22 -5.09
N ILE A 241 12.17 4.54 -4.86
CA ILE A 241 12.16 5.16 -3.53
C ILE A 241 10.87 5.98 -3.39
N ASP A 242 9.98 5.55 -2.48
CA ASP A 242 8.63 6.09 -2.37
C ASP A 242 8.02 5.68 -1.01
N ASP A 243 7.23 6.55 -0.39
CA ASP A 243 6.57 6.28 0.90
C ASP A 243 5.23 5.52 0.76
N SER A 244 4.75 5.32 -0.48
CA SER A 244 3.42 4.78 -0.77
C SER A 244 3.41 3.57 -1.72
N VAL A 245 4.56 2.90 -1.89
CA VAL A 245 4.72 1.70 -2.74
C VAL A 245 4.40 0.40 -2.00
N HIS A 246 3.13 0.23 -1.65
CA HIS A 246 2.68 -0.94 -0.91
C HIS A 246 2.42 -2.16 -1.82
N GLY A 247 2.41 -3.35 -1.21
CA GLY A 247 1.98 -4.58 -1.88
C GLY A 247 2.92 -5.10 -2.98
N ALA A 248 4.19 -4.68 -2.99
CA ALA A 248 5.20 -5.12 -3.96
C ALA A 248 5.28 -6.65 -4.14
N HIS A 249 5.01 -7.43 -3.08
CA HIS A 249 4.99 -8.89 -3.12
C HIS A 249 3.96 -9.49 -4.11
N ARG A 250 2.97 -8.70 -4.55
CA ARG A 250 1.93 -9.14 -5.49
C ARG A 250 2.32 -8.96 -6.95
N PHE A 251 3.42 -8.27 -7.21
CA PHE A 251 3.87 -7.89 -8.55
C PHE A 251 5.10 -8.68 -8.95
N GLY A 252 5.18 -8.99 -10.24
CA GLY A 252 6.17 -9.89 -10.81
C GLY A 252 5.51 -10.93 -11.71
N SER A 253 6.34 -11.78 -12.30
CA SER A 253 5.92 -13.05 -12.87
C SER A 253 5.53 -14.02 -11.76
N GLU A 254 6.29 -13.98 -10.65
CA GLU A 254 6.01 -14.75 -9.43
C GLU A 254 5.84 -13.83 -8.21
N PRO A 255 5.03 -14.22 -7.21
CA PRO A 255 4.90 -13.47 -5.96
C PRO A 255 6.26 -13.23 -5.29
N GLY A 256 6.51 -12.00 -4.86
CA GLY A 256 7.74 -11.61 -4.18
C GLY A 256 8.90 -11.23 -5.10
N GLU A 257 8.83 -11.52 -6.40
CA GLU A 257 9.94 -11.31 -7.35
C GLU A 257 10.47 -9.87 -7.33
N LEU A 258 9.57 -8.89 -7.27
CA LEU A 258 9.90 -7.48 -7.38
C LEU A 258 10.08 -6.78 -6.03
N VAL A 259 9.95 -7.46 -4.89
CA VAL A 259 10.01 -6.81 -3.56
C VAL A 259 11.30 -6.01 -3.39
N ARG A 260 12.43 -6.54 -3.86
CA ARG A 260 13.72 -5.86 -3.79
C ARG A 260 13.77 -4.57 -4.60
N ASN A 261 12.91 -4.39 -5.60
CA ASN A 261 12.91 -3.21 -6.46
C ASN A 261 12.16 -2.03 -5.83
N PHE A 262 11.49 -2.21 -4.69
CA PHE A 262 10.76 -1.16 -3.99
C PHE A 262 11.36 -0.92 -2.60
N VAL A 263 11.77 0.32 -2.35
CA VAL A 263 12.19 0.81 -1.04
C VAL A 263 11.05 1.65 -0.49
N LEU A 264 10.26 1.06 0.40
CA LEU A 264 9.19 1.77 1.11
C LEU A 264 9.82 2.69 2.16
N LEU A 265 9.56 3.99 2.04
CA LEU A 265 10.11 5.00 2.94
C LEU A 265 9.13 5.36 4.06
N ASP A 266 9.66 5.76 5.20
CA ASP A 266 8.91 6.46 6.23
C ASP A 266 8.69 7.90 5.77
N SER A 267 7.44 8.34 5.61
CA SER A 267 7.09 9.66 5.07
C SER A 267 7.61 10.85 5.91
N THR A 268 7.99 10.63 7.17
CA THR A 268 8.56 11.66 8.04
C THR A 268 10.08 11.80 7.91
N ARG A 269 10.73 10.78 7.35
CA ARG A 269 12.19 10.70 7.20
C ARG A 269 12.62 10.71 5.73
N GLY A 270 11.79 10.20 4.83
CA GLY A 270 12.13 9.98 3.43
C GLY A 270 13.49 9.33 3.26
N ILE A 271 14.27 9.82 2.31
CA ILE A 271 15.63 9.30 2.07
C ILE A 271 16.65 9.73 3.13
N SER A 272 16.28 10.53 4.15
CA SER A 272 17.18 10.80 5.26
C SER A 272 17.36 9.59 6.20
N ASP A 273 16.51 8.56 6.08
CA ASP A 273 16.72 7.29 6.78
C ASP A 273 18.01 6.59 6.31
N GLU A 274 18.88 6.26 7.25
CA GLU A 274 20.19 5.64 6.94
C GLU A 274 20.04 4.26 6.28
N GLY A 275 19.02 3.48 6.68
CA GLY A 275 18.73 2.18 6.08
C GLY A 275 18.29 2.31 4.62
N ALA A 276 17.44 3.29 4.31
CA ALA A 276 17.05 3.62 2.96
C ALA A 276 18.25 4.05 2.10
N GLN A 277 19.12 4.93 2.63
CA GLN A 277 20.32 5.33 1.89
C GLN A 277 21.26 4.16 1.65
N GLN A 278 21.47 3.29 2.64
CA GLN A 278 22.30 2.10 2.48
C GLN A 278 21.72 1.18 1.40
N ARG A 279 20.40 0.95 1.42
CA ARG A 279 19.72 0.15 0.39
C ARG A 279 19.92 0.71 -1.02
N ILE A 280 19.87 2.04 -1.19
CA ILE A 280 20.13 2.70 -2.48
C ILE A 280 21.60 2.51 -2.89
N ARG A 281 22.55 2.71 -1.97
CA ARG A 281 23.99 2.51 -2.25
C ARG A 281 24.30 1.07 -2.65
N ASP A 282 23.75 0.09 -1.94
CA ASP A 282 23.95 -1.33 -2.26
C ASP A 282 23.44 -1.67 -3.67
N TRP A 283 22.25 -1.15 -4.02
CA TRP A 283 21.72 -1.30 -5.38
C TRP A 283 22.63 -0.65 -6.42
N LEU A 284 23.12 0.57 -6.17
CA LEU A 284 24.02 1.27 -7.09
C LEU A 284 25.32 0.49 -7.32
N VAL A 285 25.91 -0.07 -6.26
CA VAL A 285 27.10 -0.92 -6.35
C VAL A 285 26.84 -2.18 -7.18
N GLU A 286 25.70 -2.85 -6.95
CA GLU A 286 25.27 -4.04 -7.68
C GLU A 286 25.14 -3.76 -9.19
N VAL A 287 24.29 -2.78 -9.56
CA VAL A 287 23.99 -2.49 -10.98
C VAL A 287 25.16 -1.85 -11.73
N HIS A 288 26.07 -1.19 -11.01
CA HIS A 288 27.29 -0.66 -11.60
C HIS A 288 28.25 -1.80 -11.98
N LYS A 289 28.48 -2.76 -11.08
CA LYS A 289 29.31 -3.94 -11.35
C LYS A 289 28.80 -4.72 -12.57
N ASP A 290 27.49 -4.98 -12.62
CA ASP A 290 26.86 -5.69 -13.74
C ASP A 290 27.07 -4.98 -15.08
N ASN A 291 26.96 -3.64 -15.10
CA ASN A 291 27.17 -2.86 -16.32
C ASN A 291 28.63 -2.86 -16.80
N PHE A 292 29.61 -2.97 -15.89
CA PHE A 292 31.01 -3.14 -16.27
C PHE A 292 31.26 -4.52 -16.89
N THR A 293 30.68 -5.58 -16.33
CA THR A 293 30.85 -6.96 -16.85
C THR A 293 30.17 -7.16 -18.22
N GLN A 294 29.12 -6.41 -18.55
CA GLN A 294 28.46 -6.51 -19.85
C GLN A 294 29.10 -5.66 -20.97
N ARG A 295 30.04 -4.76 -20.63
CA ARG A 295 30.74 -3.90 -21.60
C ARG A 295 32.18 -4.30 -21.89
N GLY A 296 32.74 -5.23 -21.11
CA GLY A 296 34.06 -5.85 -21.35
C GLY A 296 33.92 -7.19 -22.05
#